data_AF-A0A653FAZ4-F1
#
_entry.id   AF-A0A653FAZ4-F1
#
_cell.length_a   1.000
_cell.length_b   1.000
_cell.length_c   1.000
_cell.angle_alpha   90.00
_cell.angle_beta   90.00
_cell.angle_gamma   90.00
#
_symmetry.space_group_name_H-M   'P 1'
#
loop_
_entity.id
_entity.type
_entity.pdbx_description
1 polymer ?
#
loop_
_entity_poly.entity_id
_entity_poly.type
_entity_poly.pdbx_seq_one_letter_code
_entity_poly.pdbx_strand_id
1 'polypeptide(L)'
;MGSILTRLRRGGAPGDAPEDASKDTADDASKDAQTGTPEAGQSETKVPRTRFGTWLGRPMTSFHLIIAVTALLTTLGLIMVLSASGVYSYDSDGSPWAVFGRQVLWTAIGLVAFYFALRIRVATLRKLAFPGFAVTIVLLVLVLIPGIGKVANGSRGWFVVAGFSMQPSELAKIAFAIWGAHLLAARRMERASLREMLIPLVPAAVIALALIVAQPDLGQTVSLGIILLGLLWYAGLPLKVFVSSLFAVVASAIVLAFAEGYRSDRVQSWLNPGADTQGSGYQARQARFALANGGVFGDGLGQGTAKWNYLPNAHNDFIFAIIGEELGLIGATGLLALFGLFAYTGMRIARRSVDPFLRLLSATTTLWLIGQMFINVGYVVGLLPVTGLQLPLISAGGSSQATTLLMMGLLTNAARHEPDAVAALRAGRDDRVDRLLRLPLPEPYVPPRLDLVRERLSAKKASGSATRPAKAKAKPKAAPRSAKAKPDARARTRATAGRVAGRANSRTGAQTARTAGKTTRAGHRTADPGARRRSQQPGSSRRSAVRYGADQQSQGHRARALEGQRYG
;
A
#
# COMPACT_ATOMS: atom_id res chain seq x y z
N MET A 1 -3.56 -9.22 -76.38
CA MET A 1 -3.19 -7.86 -75.95
C MET A 1 -2.68 -7.92 -74.51
N GLY A 2 -1.37 -7.68 -74.31
CA GLY A 2 -0.68 -7.28 -73.07
C GLY A 2 -0.95 -8.02 -71.75
N SER A 3 -0.24 -9.13 -71.49
CA SER A 3 -0.25 -9.94 -70.24
C SER A 3 0.57 -9.24 -69.13
N ILE A 4 0.33 -9.31 -67.81
CA ILE A 4 -0.09 -10.36 -66.85
C ILE A 4 0.83 -11.61 -66.86
N LEU A 5 1.59 -11.76 -65.74
CA LEU A 5 2.48 -12.86 -65.33
C LEU A 5 3.87 -12.92 -66.01
N THR A 6 4.97 -12.76 -65.26
CA THR A 6 5.70 -13.87 -64.57
C THR A 6 7.13 -13.43 -64.12
N ARG A 7 7.59 -13.97 -62.98
CA ARG A 7 8.99 -14.20 -62.53
C ARG A 7 9.72 -13.15 -61.69
N LEU A 8 9.42 -13.24 -60.39
CA LEU A 8 10.40 -13.22 -59.30
C LEU A 8 11.48 -14.31 -59.45
N ARG A 9 12.64 -14.04 -58.82
CA ARG A 9 13.56 -15.03 -58.20
C ARG A 9 14.64 -15.68 -59.11
N ARG A 10 15.75 -14.97 -59.31
CA ARG A 10 17.11 -15.57 -59.28
C ARG A 10 17.52 -15.65 -57.80
N GLY A 11 18.13 -16.70 -57.26
CA GLY A 11 18.62 -17.97 -57.79
C GLY A 11 19.54 -18.52 -56.70
N GLY A 12 19.38 -19.79 -56.31
CA GLY A 12 20.22 -20.44 -55.32
C GLY A 12 20.57 -21.86 -55.75
N ALA A 13 21.81 -22.25 -55.40
CA ALA A 13 22.37 -23.61 -55.23
C ALA A 13 22.78 -24.40 -56.51
N PRO A 14 23.45 -25.58 -56.39
CA PRO A 14 24.78 -25.90 -55.79
C PRO A 14 25.61 -26.95 -56.61
N GLY A 15 26.76 -27.40 -56.07
CA GLY A 15 27.53 -28.64 -56.44
C GLY A 15 29.00 -28.36 -56.83
N ASP A 16 30.04 -29.17 -56.60
CA ASP A 16 30.28 -30.44 -55.89
C ASP A 16 31.83 -30.62 -55.76
N ALA A 17 32.29 -31.02 -54.55
CA ALA A 17 33.36 -32.00 -54.23
C ALA A 17 34.85 -31.84 -54.77
N PRO A 18 35.83 -32.68 -54.34
CA PRO A 18 36.95 -32.26 -53.47
C PRO A 18 38.35 -32.68 -53.97
N GLU A 19 39.45 -32.25 -53.31
CA GLU A 19 40.72 -33.01 -53.33
C GLU A 19 41.69 -32.64 -52.18
N ASP A 20 42.48 -33.65 -51.81
CA ASP A 20 43.32 -33.87 -50.63
C ASP A 20 44.48 -32.88 -50.40
N ALA A 21 44.93 -32.79 -49.14
CA ALA A 21 46.23 -33.34 -48.70
C ALA A 21 46.88 -32.54 -47.54
N SER A 22 46.99 -33.26 -46.40
CA SER A 22 48.21 -33.44 -45.61
C SER A 22 48.91 -32.28 -44.86
N LYS A 23 48.97 -32.50 -43.54
CA LYS A 23 50.18 -32.64 -42.70
C LYS A 23 50.75 -31.44 -41.91
N ASP A 24 50.75 -31.70 -40.61
CA ASP A 24 51.91 -31.77 -39.69
C ASP A 24 52.49 -30.51 -39.01
N THR A 25 52.45 -30.64 -37.67
CA THR A 25 53.52 -30.40 -36.67
C THR A 25 53.92 -28.99 -36.25
N ALA A 26 53.51 -28.66 -35.01
CA ALA A 26 54.33 -28.50 -33.80
C ALA A 26 55.50 -27.48 -33.70
N ASP A 27 55.57 -26.93 -32.48
CA ASP A 27 56.65 -26.22 -31.78
C ASP A 27 56.93 -24.76 -32.15
N ASP A 28 56.75 -23.83 -31.19
CA ASP A 28 57.85 -23.45 -30.29
C ASP A 28 57.36 -22.49 -29.18
N ALA A 29 58.02 -22.57 -28.02
CA ALA A 29 57.79 -21.78 -26.83
C ALA A 29 58.68 -20.53 -26.83
N SER A 30 58.18 -19.38 -26.38
CA SER A 30 58.92 -18.53 -25.40
C SER A 30 58.17 -17.27 -24.98
N LYS A 31 58.37 -17.01 -23.68
CA LYS A 31 58.12 -15.83 -22.85
C LYS A 31 58.20 -14.48 -23.59
N ASP A 32 57.32 -13.56 -23.21
CA ASP A 32 57.78 -12.40 -22.43
C ASP A 32 56.66 -11.70 -21.67
N ALA A 33 57.03 -11.30 -20.45
CA ALA A 33 56.20 -10.59 -19.49
C ALA A 33 56.09 -9.11 -19.86
N GLN A 34 54.88 -8.56 -19.87
CA GLN A 34 54.69 -7.13 -19.64
C GLN A 34 53.43 -6.86 -18.82
N THR A 35 53.69 -6.20 -17.70
CA THR A 35 52.79 -5.59 -16.73
C THR A 35 51.79 -4.62 -17.37
N GLY A 36 50.50 -4.81 -17.07
CA GLY A 36 49.44 -3.85 -17.38
C GLY A 36 48.25 -4.03 -16.45
N THR A 37 48.09 -3.07 -15.54
CA THR A 37 46.90 -2.61 -14.80
C THR A 37 45.64 -3.50 -14.78
N PRO A 38 45.06 -3.82 -13.60
CA PRO A 38 43.75 -4.47 -13.55
C PRO A 38 42.68 -3.50 -14.07
N GLU A 39 42.18 -3.76 -15.29
CA GLU A 39 41.00 -3.10 -15.82
C GLU A 39 39.84 -3.27 -14.83
N ALA A 40 39.37 -2.15 -14.32
CA ALA A 40 38.13 -2.07 -13.59
C ALA A 40 37.02 -2.63 -14.49
N GLY A 41 36.39 -3.71 -14.05
CA GLY A 41 35.29 -4.37 -14.76
C GLY A 41 34.22 -3.36 -15.12
N GLN A 42 34.22 -2.95 -16.39
CA GLN A 42 33.13 -2.21 -16.98
C GLN A 42 31.94 -3.16 -16.99
N SER A 43 30.97 -2.88 -16.12
CA SER A 43 29.67 -3.55 -16.15
C SER A 43 29.08 -3.37 -17.55
N GLU A 44 29.03 -4.45 -18.34
CA GLU A 44 28.40 -4.46 -19.65
C GLU A 44 26.96 -3.92 -19.53
N THR A 45 26.75 -2.69 -19.96
CA THR A 45 25.42 -2.12 -20.16
C THR A 45 24.75 -2.93 -21.27
N LYS A 46 23.89 -3.90 -20.90
CA LYS A 46 23.06 -4.65 -21.84
C LYS A 46 22.25 -3.67 -22.68
N VAL A 47 22.71 -3.41 -23.90
CA VAL A 47 21.98 -2.58 -24.87
C VAL A 47 20.67 -3.31 -25.22
N PRO A 48 19.50 -2.70 -25.01
CA PRO A 48 18.24 -3.34 -25.31
C PRO A 48 18.12 -3.65 -26.81
N ARG A 49 17.99 -4.93 -27.16
CA ARG A 49 17.97 -5.42 -28.55
C ARG A 49 16.66 -5.14 -29.30
N THR A 50 15.66 -4.52 -28.65
CA THR A 50 14.34 -4.24 -29.23
C THR A 50 14.00 -2.75 -29.16
N ARG A 51 13.28 -2.23 -30.18
CA ARG A 51 12.77 -0.84 -30.21
C ARG A 51 11.95 -0.52 -28.95
N PHE A 52 11.16 -1.47 -28.46
CA PHE A 52 10.42 -1.35 -27.21
C PHE A 52 11.34 -1.19 -25.99
N GLY A 53 12.40 -1.99 -25.89
CA GLY A 53 13.42 -1.86 -24.83
C GLY A 53 14.15 -0.52 -24.86
N THR A 54 14.42 0.03 -26.05
CA THR A 54 15.04 1.37 -26.19
C THR A 54 14.10 2.49 -25.74
N TRP A 55 12.79 2.39 -26.01
CA TRP A 55 11.79 3.34 -25.52
C TRP A 55 11.59 3.24 -24.01
N LEU A 56 11.55 2.01 -23.48
CA LEU A 56 11.58 1.75 -22.03
C LEU A 56 12.88 2.22 -21.37
N GLY A 57 13.97 2.38 -22.11
CA GLY A 57 15.24 2.89 -21.58
C GLY A 57 15.27 4.41 -21.37
N ARG A 58 14.32 5.16 -21.93
CA ARG A 58 14.35 6.63 -21.85
C ARG A 58 14.13 7.13 -20.41
N PRO A 59 14.80 8.24 -20.03
CA PRO A 59 14.78 8.75 -18.65
C PRO A 59 13.39 9.19 -18.18
N MET A 60 12.56 9.75 -19.07
CA MET A 60 11.22 10.24 -18.74
C MET A 60 10.09 9.22 -18.93
N THR A 61 10.39 7.95 -19.27
CA THR A 61 9.34 7.00 -19.66
C THR A 61 8.35 6.70 -18.53
N SER A 62 8.82 6.54 -17.29
CA SER A 62 7.94 6.28 -16.15
C SER A 62 6.96 7.44 -15.91
N PHE A 63 7.42 8.68 -16.09
CA PHE A 63 6.61 9.90 -15.95
C PHE A 63 5.50 9.99 -17.01
N HIS A 64 5.82 9.72 -18.28
CA HIS A 64 4.81 9.73 -19.33
C HIS A 64 3.81 8.58 -19.19
N LEU A 65 4.29 7.38 -18.83
CA LEU A 65 3.44 6.21 -18.64
C LEU A 65 2.41 6.44 -17.55
N ILE A 66 2.82 6.99 -16.39
CA ILE A 66 1.88 7.19 -15.28
C ILE A 66 0.84 8.26 -15.62
N ILE A 67 1.22 9.35 -16.30
CA ILE A 67 0.27 10.37 -16.78
C ILE A 67 -0.71 9.77 -17.78
N ALA A 68 -0.19 9.04 -18.79
CA ALA A 68 -1.03 8.43 -19.82
C ALA A 68 -2.04 7.44 -19.23
N VAL A 69 -1.60 6.56 -18.33
CA VAL A 69 -2.48 5.60 -17.67
C VAL A 69 -3.51 6.30 -16.78
N THR A 70 -3.11 7.34 -16.03
CA THR A 70 -4.03 8.13 -15.22
C THR A 70 -5.11 8.77 -16.10
N ALA A 71 -4.70 9.38 -17.22
CA ALA A 71 -5.62 10.04 -18.15
C ALA A 71 -6.58 9.04 -18.81
N LEU A 72 -6.07 7.89 -19.26
CA LEU A 72 -6.88 6.84 -19.89
C LEU A 72 -7.89 6.25 -18.90
N LEU A 73 -7.47 5.89 -17.68
CA LEU A 73 -8.37 5.36 -16.65
C LEU A 73 -9.42 6.41 -16.25
N THR A 74 -9.01 7.66 -16.03
CA THR A 74 -9.96 8.73 -15.65
C THR A 74 -10.98 9.02 -16.74
N THR A 75 -10.54 9.05 -18.00
CA THR A 75 -11.42 9.31 -19.16
C THR A 75 -12.40 8.16 -19.36
N LEU A 76 -11.91 6.92 -19.33
CA LEU A 76 -12.76 5.73 -19.38
C LEU A 76 -13.76 5.72 -18.23
N GLY A 77 -13.31 6.05 -17.01
CA GLY A 77 -14.17 6.19 -15.83
C GLY A 77 -15.30 7.18 -16.03
N LEU A 78 -15.00 8.39 -16.51
CA LEU A 78 -16.02 9.40 -16.81
C LEU A 78 -17.03 8.93 -17.86
N ILE A 79 -16.57 8.27 -18.93
CA ILE A 79 -17.44 7.71 -19.97
C ILE A 79 -18.38 6.64 -19.37
N MET A 80 -17.84 5.75 -18.56
CA MET A 80 -18.62 4.66 -17.97
C MET A 80 -19.56 5.13 -16.87
N VAL A 81 -19.17 6.12 -16.07
CA VAL A 81 -20.08 6.75 -15.09
C VAL A 81 -21.22 7.46 -15.81
N LEU A 82 -20.96 8.18 -16.89
CA LEU A 82 -22.01 8.78 -17.70
C LEU A 82 -22.99 7.70 -18.20
N SER A 83 -22.46 6.61 -18.76
CA SER A 83 -23.27 5.52 -19.27
C SER A 83 -24.12 4.84 -18.18
N ALA A 84 -23.53 4.56 -17.00
CA ALA A 84 -24.16 3.80 -15.92
C ALA A 84 -25.10 4.61 -15.03
N SER A 85 -24.94 5.95 -14.96
CA SER A 85 -25.67 6.80 -14.01
C SER A 85 -26.85 7.58 -14.60
N GLY A 86 -26.95 7.68 -15.94
CA GLY A 86 -27.99 8.48 -16.60
C GLY A 86 -29.42 8.03 -16.29
N VAL A 87 -29.65 6.71 -16.22
CA VAL A 87 -30.97 6.13 -15.93
C VAL A 87 -31.34 6.30 -14.45
N TYR A 88 -30.42 5.96 -13.54
CA TYR A 88 -30.66 6.07 -12.09
C TYR A 88 -30.95 7.51 -11.62
N SER A 89 -30.25 8.49 -12.18
CA SER A 89 -30.39 9.91 -11.79
C SER A 89 -31.65 10.57 -12.33
N TYR A 90 -32.22 10.05 -13.43
CA TYR A 90 -33.53 10.47 -13.92
C TYR A 90 -34.66 10.10 -12.95
N ASP A 91 -34.63 8.87 -12.41
CA ASP A 91 -35.66 8.37 -11.51
C ASP A 91 -35.62 9.00 -10.10
N SER A 92 -34.44 9.46 -9.65
CA SER A 92 -34.23 9.94 -8.27
C SER A 92 -34.24 11.45 -8.13
N ASP A 93 -33.50 12.17 -8.97
CA ASP A 93 -33.31 13.63 -8.88
C ASP A 93 -34.03 14.40 -10.01
N GLY A 94 -34.70 13.68 -10.93
CA GLY A 94 -35.37 14.28 -12.10
C GLY A 94 -34.40 14.82 -13.17
N SER A 95 -33.09 14.61 -13.00
CA SER A 95 -32.04 15.04 -13.94
C SER A 95 -31.05 13.90 -14.20
N PRO A 96 -30.91 13.42 -15.45
CA PRO A 96 -29.95 12.38 -15.84
C PRO A 96 -28.47 12.76 -15.59
N TRP A 97 -28.21 14.02 -15.23
CA TRP A 97 -26.88 14.61 -15.19
C TRP A 97 -26.36 14.83 -13.76
N ALA A 98 -27.17 14.60 -12.72
CA ALA A 98 -26.80 14.96 -11.35
C ALA A 98 -25.55 14.20 -10.87
N VAL A 99 -25.52 12.88 -11.06
CA VAL A 99 -24.38 12.02 -10.67
C VAL A 99 -23.15 12.30 -11.53
N PHE A 100 -23.33 12.37 -12.85
CA PHE A 100 -22.24 12.66 -13.79
C PHE A 100 -21.63 14.05 -13.54
N GLY A 101 -22.46 15.09 -13.39
CA GLY A 101 -22.02 16.45 -13.12
C GLY A 101 -21.21 16.54 -11.81
N ARG A 102 -21.66 15.83 -10.76
CA ARG A 102 -20.89 15.71 -9.51
C ARG A 102 -19.57 14.97 -9.71
N GLN A 103 -19.54 13.90 -10.51
CA GLN A 103 -18.30 13.17 -10.81
C GLN A 103 -17.30 14.02 -11.61
N VAL A 104 -17.78 14.83 -12.57
CA VAL A 104 -16.96 15.79 -13.32
C VAL A 104 -16.37 16.84 -12.38
N LEU A 105 -17.19 17.40 -11.47
CA LEU A 105 -16.73 18.35 -10.46
C LEU A 105 -15.63 17.76 -9.57
N TRP A 106 -15.83 16.55 -9.05
CA TRP A 106 -14.80 15.87 -8.25
C TRP A 106 -13.56 15.49 -9.04
N THR A 107 -13.70 15.14 -10.31
CA THR A 107 -12.57 14.94 -11.21
C THR A 107 -11.79 16.23 -11.41
N ALA A 108 -12.45 17.36 -11.60
CA ALA A 108 -11.79 18.66 -11.72
C ALA A 108 -11.03 19.03 -10.43
N ILE A 109 -11.65 18.87 -9.26
CA ILE A 109 -10.98 19.05 -7.96
C ILE A 109 -9.77 18.11 -7.84
N GLY A 110 -9.93 16.86 -8.26
CA GLY A 110 -8.87 15.86 -8.27
C GLY A 110 -7.72 16.19 -9.21
N LEU A 111 -7.97 16.74 -10.39
CA LEU A 111 -6.94 17.19 -11.34
C LEU A 111 -6.15 18.38 -10.77
N VAL A 112 -6.84 19.30 -10.10
CA VAL A 112 -6.20 20.38 -9.35
C VAL A 112 -5.30 19.80 -8.24
N ALA A 113 -5.82 18.84 -7.47
CA ALA A 113 -5.05 18.14 -6.43
C ALA A 113 -3.85 17.36 -7.00
N PHE A 114 -4.01 16.68 -8.13
CA PHE A 114 -2.94 16.00 -8.88
C PHE A 114 -1.84 16.99 -9.26
N TYR A 115 -2.21 18.15 -9.81
CA TYR A 115 -1.27 19.18 -10.22
C TYR A 115 -0.48 19.76 -9.04
N PHE A 116 -1.14 20.01 -7.91
CA PHE A 116 -0.45 20.44 -6.69
C PHE A 116 0.46 19.34 -6.14
N ALA A 117 -0.01 18.09 -6.06
CA ALA A 117 0.78 16.94 -5.62
C ALA A 117 2.04 16.75 -6.48
N LEU A 118 1.93 16.98 -7.79
CA LEU A 118 3.04 16.93 -8.74
C LEU A 118 4.11 18.00 -8.46
N ARG A 119 3.74 19.13 -7.85
CA ARG A 119 4.61 20.27 -7.55
C ARG A 119 5.15 20.30 -6.12
N ILE A 120 4.58 19.51 -5.22
CA ILE A 120 5.04 19.46 -3.83
C ILE A 120 6.48 18.96 -3.77
N ARG A 121 7.31 19.67 -2.99
CA ARG A 121 8.68 19.23 -2.69
C ARG A 121 8.63 18.01 -1.77
N VAL A 122 9.44 17.00 -2.06
CA VAL A 122 9.55 15.77 -1.25
C VAL A 122 9.88 16.08 0.21
N ALA A 123 10.72 17.10 0.45
CA ALA A 123 11.03 17.57 1.80
C ALA A 123 9.80 18.08 2.56
N THR A 124 8.89 18.79 1.89
CA THR A 124 7.62 19.25 2.49
C THR A 124 6.71 18.08 2.81
N LEU A 125 6.62 17.10 1.90
CA LEU A 125 5.81 15.90 2.11
C LEU A 125 6.25 15.12 3.36
N ARG A 126 7.58 15.00 3.58
CA ARG A 126 8.14 14.38 4.79
C ARG A 126 7.84 15.18 6.06
N LYS A 127 8.01 16.51 6.03
CA LYS A 127 7.73 17.39 7.18
C LYS A 127 6.26 17.33 7.60
N LEU A 128 5.35 17.25 6.62
CA LEU A 128 3.91 17.18 6.86
C LEU A 128 3.41 15.75 7.12
N ALA A 129 4.25 14.73 7.04
CA ALA A 129 3.82 13.34 7.11
C ALA A 129 3.13 13.01 8.45
N PHE A 130 3.80 13.29 9.59
CA PHE A 130 3.22 13.04 10.92
C PHE A 130 2.07 14.01 11.25
N PRO A 131 2.20 15.34 11.08
CA PRO A 131 1.08 16.26 11.30
C PRO A 131 -0.15 15.93 10.45
N GLY A 132 0.06 15.60 9.17
CA GLY A 132 -1.01 15.22 8.27
C GLY A 132 -1.74 13.96 8.74
N PHE A 133 -1.00 12.93 9.16
CA PHE A 133 -1.62 11.72 9.72
C PHE A 133 -2.36 12.01 11.03
N ALA A 134 -1.78 12.78 11.94
CA ALA A 134 -2.43 13.18 13.19
C ALA A 134 -3.75 13.94 12.94
N VAL A 135 -3.77 14.87 11.98
CA VAL A 135 -5.00 15.57 11.57
C VAL A 135 -6.04 14.58 11.07
N THR A 136 -5.66 13.59 10.27
CA THR A 136 -6.63 12.58 9.80
C THR A 136 -7.20 11.71 10.91
N ILE A 137 -6.41 11.41 11.96
CA ILE A 137 -6.93 10.73 13.16
C ILE A 137 -7.99 11.59 13.86
N VAL A 138 -7.74 12.89 14.01
CA VAL A 138 -8.73 13.83 14.58
C VAL A 138 -10.00 13.85 13.73
N LEU A 139 -9.88 13.90 12.40
CA LEU A 139 -11.03 13.86 11.50
C LEU A 139 -11.83 12.55 11.61
N LEU A 140 -11.14 11.40 11.77
CA LEU A 140 -11.78 10.10 11.98
C LEU A 140 -12.53 10.03 13.32
N VAL A 141 -12.04 10.72 14.36
CA VAL A 141 -12.78 10.85 15.63
C VAL A 141 -13.98 11.77 15.45
N LEU A 142 -13.80 12.93 14.82
CA LEU A 142 -14.87 13.92 14.62
C LEU A 142 -16.04 13.36 13.81
N VAL A 143 -15.78 12.54 12.79
CA VAL A 143 -16.84 11.98 11.94
C VAL A 143 -17.71 10.96 12.68
N LEU A 144 -17.22 10.37 13.78
CA LEU A 144 -18.03 9.45 14.60
C LEU A 144 -19.07 10.19 15.46
N ILE A 145 -18.87 11.49 15.72
CA ILE A 145 -19.73 12.29 16.59
C ILE A 145 -21.09 12.52 15.90
N PRO A 146 -22.22 12.12 16.53
CA PRO A 146 -23.55 12.43 16.02
C PRO A 146 -23.74 13.94 15.84
N GLY A 147 -24.28 14.35 14.69
CA GLY A 147 -24.49 15.77 14.35
C GLY A 147 -23.35 16.39 13.53
N ILE A 148 -22.14 15.83 13.59
CA ILE A 148 -21.02 16.23 12.71
C ILE A 148 -20.93 15.27 11.51
N GLY A 149 -20.84 13.98 11.78
CA GLY A 149 -20.82 12.95 10.74
C GLY A 149 -22.21 12.62 10.21
N LYS A 150 -22.36 12.60 8.89
CA LYS A 150 -23.57 12.15 8.21
C LYS A 150 -23.55 10.63 8.04
N VAL A 151 -24.70 10.00 8.28
CA VAL A 151 -24.91 8.57 8.01
C VAL A 151 -25.34 8.40 6.56
N ALA A 152 -24.64 7.54 5.82
CA ALA A 152 -24.98 7.12 4.47
C ALA A 152 -24.69 5.61 4.35
N ASN A 153 -25.60 4.85 3.72
CA ASN A 153 -25.45 3.40 3.52
C ASN A 153 -25.10 2.61 4.80
N GLY A 154 -25.68 3.00 5.94
CA GLY A 154 -25.43 2.37 7.24
C GLY A 154 -24.10 2.75 7.91
N SER A 155 -23.28 3.61 7.30
CA SER A 155 -21.99 4.08 7.82
C SER A 155 -22.02 5.57 8.17
N ARG A 156 -21.56 5.93 9.36
CA ARG A 156 -21.28 7.34 9.74
C ARG A 156 -19.83 7.69 9.40
N GLY A 157 -19.58 7.98 8.13
CA GLY A 157 -18.23 8.21 7.61
C GLY A 157 -18.04 9.50 6.82
N TRP A 158 -19.06 10.36 6.71
CA TRP A 158 -19.04 11.49 5.76
C TRP A 158 -19.21 12.84 6.43
N PHE A 159 -18.37 13.80 6.07
CA PHE A 159 -18.66 15.22 6.29
C PHE A 159 -19.38 15.79 5.08
N VAL A 160 -20.53 16.43 5.30
CA VAL A 160 -21.30 17.08 4.22
C VAL A 160 -21.42 18.56 4.51
N VAL A 161 -20.81 19.38 3.65
CA VAL A 161 -20.81 20.84 3.77
C VAL A 161 -21.18 21.43 2.41
N ALA A 162 -22.23 22.25 2.36
CA ALA A 162 -22.68 22.94 1.14
C ALA A 162 -22.82 22.03 -0.10
N GLY A 163 -23.32 20.80 0.09
CA GLY A 163 -23.49 19.82 -1.00
C GLY A 163 -22.23 19.00 -1.34
N PHE A 164 -21.07 19.31 -0.77
CA PHE A 164 -19.85 18.52 -0.90
C PHE A 164 -19.74 17.48 0.20
N SER A 165 -19.57 16.22 -0.19
CA SER A 165 -19.36 15.10 0.73
C SER A 165 -17.89 14.66 0.69
N MET A 166 -17.20 14.68 1.83
CA MET A 166 -15.83 14.19 1.96
C MET A 166 -15.74 13.10 3.02
N GLN A 167 -15.11 11.99 2.65
CA GLN A 167 -14.86 10.88 3.56
C GLN A 167 -13.45 11.00 4.19
N PRO A 168 -13.33 11.13 5.53
CA PRO A 168 -12.02 11.27 6.18
C PRO A 168 -11.11 10.05 6.06
N SER A 169 -11.69 8.85 5.94
CA SER A 169 -10.97 7.59 5.75
C SER A 169 -10.14 7.59 4.46
N GLU A 170 -10.60 8.27 3.40
CA GLU A 170 -9.84 8.45 2.17
C GLU A 170 -8.54 9.24 2.40
N LEU A 171 -8.61 10.34 3.16
CA LEU A 171 -7.43 11.11 3.54
C LEU A 171 -6.53 10.36 4.52
N ALA A 172 -7.11 9.62 5.46
CA ALA A 172 -6.36 8.84 6.44
C ALA A 172 -5.46 7.79 5.78
N LYS A 173 -5.96 7.09 4.74
CA LYS A 173 -5.17 6.16 3.93
C LYS A 173 -3.94 6.81 3.30
N ILE A 174 -4.13 7.97 2.67
CA ILE A 174 -3.06 8.75 2.03
C ILE A 174 -2.04 9.20 3.07
N ALA A 175 -2.51 9.82 4.15
CA ALA A 175 -1.64 10.34 5.19
C ALA A 175 -0.86 9.20 5.89
N PHE A 176 -1.50 8.05 6.10
CA PHE A 176 -0.86 6.87 6.65
C PHE A 176 0.19 6.29 5.69
N ALA A 177 -0.07 6.23 4.39
CA ALA A 177 0.91 5.77 3.39
C ALA A 177 2.15 6.69 3.38
N ILE A 178 1.96 8.01 3.40
CA ILE A 178 3.04 9.01 3.45
C ILE A 178 3.80 8.91 4.77
N TRP A 179 3.11 8.94 5.90
CA TRP A 179 3.73 8.86 7.23
C TRP A 179 4.45 7.54 7.45
N GLY A 180 3.82 6.43 7.13
CA GLY A 180 4.42 5.10 7.26
C GLY A 180 5.65 4.95 6.38
N ALA A 181 5.61 5.40 5.12
CA ALA A 181 6.78 5.40 4.25
C ALA A 181 7.92 6.26 4.81
N HIS A 182 7.59 7.44 5.37
CA HIS A 182 8.59 8.34 5.97
C HIS A 182 9.24 7.74 7.21
N LEU A 183 8.42 7.21 8.12
CA LEU A 183 8.85 6.54 9.35
C LEU A 183 9.77 5.35 9.05
N LEU A 184 9.35 4.48 8.13
CA LEU A 184 10.12 3.28 7.77
C LEU A 184 11.41 3.64 7.03
N ALA A 185 11.38 4.65 6.16
CA ALA A 185 12.58 5.15 5.51
C ALA A 185 13.59 5.68 6.54
N ALA A 186 13.15 6.51 7.50
CA ALA A 186 14.01 7.06 8.54
C ALA A 186 14.60 5.97 9.45
N ARG A 187 13.76 5.04 9.95
CA ARG A 187 14.18 3.96 10.85
C ARG A 187 15.10 2.94 10.19
N ARG A 188 14.89 2.66 8.89
CA ARG A 188 15.79 1.77 8.13
C ARG A 188 17.19 2.37 7.99
N MET A 189 17.29 3.69 7.83
CA MET A 189 18.58 4.39 7.78
C MET A 189 19.32 4.32 9.12
N GLU A 190 18.58 4.33 10.24
CA GLU A 190 19.11 4.14 11.59
C GLU A 190 19.55 2.68 11.89
N ARG A 191 19.33 1.72 10.97
CA ARG A 191 19.45 0.27 11.20
C ARG A 191 18.63 -0.21 12.41
N ALA A 192 17.47 0.41 12.62
CA ALA A 192 16.54 0.04 13.67
C ALA A 192 16.17 -1.44 13.58
N SER A 193 16.00 -2.09 14.74
CA SER A 193 15.50 -3.47 14.77
C SER A 193 14.09 -3.54 14.17
N LEU A 194 13.68 -4.72 13.68
CA LEU A 194 12.30 -4.91 13.18
C LEU A 194 11.25 -4.47 14.21
N ARG A 195 11.55 -4.68 15.50
CA ARG A 195 10.70 -4.25 16.62
C ARG A 195 10.59 -2.72 16.71
N GLU A 196 11.69 -1.99 16.57
CA GLU A 196 11.70 -0.52 16.58
C GLU A 196 11.00 0.10 15.38
N MET A 197 10.96 -0.59 14.24
CA MET A 197 10.16 -0.18 13.08
C MET A 197 8.65 -0.44 13.29
N LEU A 198 8.31 -1.56 13.93
CA LEU A 198 6.94 -2.00 14.16
C LEU A 198 6.23 -1.26 15.29
N ILE A 199 6.92 -0.99 16.40
CA ILE A 199 6.36 -0.33 17.60
C ILE A 199 5.64 0.99 17.28
N PRO A 200 6.18 1.91 16.45
CA PRO A 200 5.45 3.12 16.12
C PRO A 200 4.37 2.90 15.04
N LEU A 201 4.63 2.06 14.03
CA LEU A 201 3.73 1.92 12.89
C LEU A 201 2.45 1.15 13.22
N VAL A 202 2.56 0.00 13.90
CA VAL A 202 1.44 -0.91 14.12
C VAL A 202 0.38 -0.29 15.04
N PRO A 203 0.71 0.30 16.20
CA PRO A 203 -0.29 0.94 17.05
C PRO A 203 -1.00 2.10 16.34
N ALA A 204 -0.27 2.92 15.58
CA ALA A 204 -0.87 3.98 14.78
C ALA A 204 -1.86 3.43 13.73
N ALA A 205 -1.50 2.34 13.06
CA ALA A 205 -2.38 1.66 12.13
C ALA A 205 -3.60 1.05 12.83
N VAL A 206 -3.42 0.42 14.00
CA VAL A 206 -4.49 -0.16 14.80
C VAL A 206 -5.48 0.91 15.27
N ILE A 207 -5.00 2.08 15.70
CA ILE A 207 -5.86 3.21 16.07
C ILE A 207 -6.70 3.66 14.86
N ALA A 208 -6.06 3.88 13.71
CA ALA A 208 -6.77 4.28 12.49
C ALA A 208 -7.79 3.21 12.05
N LEU A 209 -7.40 1.93 12.05
CA LEU A 209 -8.28 0.81 11.72
C LEU A 209 -9.46 0.72 12.69
N ALA A 210 -9.23 0.83 13.99
CA ALA A 210 -10.29 0.78 14.99
C ALA A 210 -11.32 1.90 14.79
N LEU A 211 -10.86 3.12 14.48
CA LEU A 211 -11.74 4.24 14.19
C LEU A 211 -12.56 4.03 12.91
N ILE A 212 -11.98 3.45 11.87
CA ILE A 212 -12.71 3.15 10.61
C ILE A 212 -13.71 1.99 10.82
N VAL A 213 -13.33 0.95 11.57
CA VAL A 213 -14.21 -0.17 11.93
C VAL A 213 -15.39 0.33 12.76
N ALA A 214 -15.19 1.35 13.60
CA ALA A 214 -16.26 2.01 14.36
C ALA A 214 -17.21 2.85 13.47
N GLN A 215 -16.86 3.12 12.21
CA GLN A 215 -17.73 3.75 11.20
C GLN A 215 -18.57 2.73 10.40
N PRO A 216 -18.68 1.48 10.87
CA PRO A 216 -18.97 0.28 10.05
C PRO A 216 -18.47 0.22 8.59
N ASP A 217 -17.29 0.76 8.25
CA ASP A 217 -16.79 0.76 6.86
C ASP A 217 -15.73 -0.33 6.59
N LEU A 218 -16.18 -1.46 6.04
CA LEU A 218 -15.32 -2.60 5.74
C LEU A 218 -14.34 -2.31 4.60
N GLY A 219 -14.78 -1.63 3.53
CA GLY A 219 -13.94 -1.36 2.36
C GLY A 219 -12.73 -0.51 2.72
N GLN A 220 -12.96 0.55 3.50
CA GLN A 220 -11.89 1.43 3.95
C GLN A 220 -10.95 0.73 4.93
N THR A 221 -11.49 -0.14 5.80
CA THR A 221 -10.69 -0.97 6.71
C THR A 221 -9.74 -1.89 5.94
N VAL A 222 -10.25 -2.62 4.94
CA VAL A 222 -9.45 -3.52 4.09
C VAL A 222 -8.39 -2.73 3.32
N SER A 223 -8.77 -1.57 2.78
CA SER A 223 -7.86 -0.70 2.04
C SER A 223 -6.68 -0.22 2.90
N LEU A 224 -6.96 0.26 4.12
CA LEU A 224 -5.91 0.67 5.06
C LEU A 224 -5.04 -0.53 5.50
N GLY A 225 -5.64 -1.71 5.64
CA GLY A 225 -4.93 -2.96 5.88
C GLY A 225 -3.94 -3.32 4.76
N ILE A 226 -4.35 -3.16 3.49
CA ILE A 226 -3.45 -3.35 2.34
C ILE A 226 -2.28 -2.36 2.38
N ILE A 227 -2.52 -1.09 2.74
CA ILE A 227 -1.46 -0.08 2.88
C ILE A 227 -0.48 -0.49 3.98
N LEU A 228 -0.97 -0.91 5.15
CA LEU A 228 -0.13 -1.40 6.24
C LEU A 228 0.72 -2.59 5.78
N LEU A 229 0.10 -3.61 5.20
CA LEU A 229 0.81 -4.80 4.73
C LEU A 229 1.82 -4.45 3.62
N GLY A 230 1.47 -3.54 2.70
CA GLY A 230 2.38 -3.04 1.68
C GLY A 230 3.63 -2.37 2.25
N LEU A 231 3.43 -1.46 3.21
CA LEU A 231 4.53 -0.79 3.92
C LEU A 231 5.45 -1.82 4.59
N LEU A 232 4.88 -2.78 5.32
CA LEU A 232 5.63 -3.82 5.99
C LEU A 232 6.38 -4.73 5.00
N TRP A 233 5.75 -5.07 3.87
CA TRP A 233 6.32 -5.96 2.88
C TRP A 233 7.53 -5.32 2.21
N TYR A 234 7.36 -4.10 1.71
CA TYR A 234 8.44 -3.38 1.05
C TYR A 234 9.52 -2.85 2.01
N ALA A 235 9.21 -2.77 3.31
CA ALA A 235 10.21 -2.56 4.36
C ALA A 235 11.14 -3.77 4.55
N GLY A 236 10.71 -4.97 4.15
CA GLY A 236 11.48 -6.21 4.26
C GLY A 236 11.17 -7.03 5.51
N LEU A 237 9.94 -6.97 6.03
CA LEU A 237 9.55 -7.80 7.16
C LEU A 237 9.47 -9.29 6.78
N PRO A 238 9.73 -10.20 7.73
CA PRO A 238 9.71 -11.64 7.45
C PRO A 238 8.28 -12.12 7.16
N LEU A 239 8.17 -13.12 6.28
CA LEU A 239 6.90 -13.71 5.84
C LEU A 239 6.00 -14.15 7.02
N LYS A 240 6.60 -14.54 8.15
CA LYS A 240 5.90 -14.92 9.39
C LYS A 240 4.93 -13.84 9.90
N VAL A 241 5.25 -12.55 9.72
CA VAL A 241 4.38 -11.43 10.14
C VAL A 241 3.11 -11.39 9.28
N PHE A 242 3.23 -11.70 7.99
CA PHE A 242 2.09 -11.75 7.06
C PHE A 242 1.20 -12.95 7.34
N VAL A 243 1.81 -14.12 7.54
CA VAL A 243 1.07 -15.34 7.89
C VAL A 243 0.32 -15.18 9.21
N SER A 244 0.96 -14.61 10.24
CA SER A 244 0.30 -14.35 11.52
C SER A 244 -0.81 -13.29 11.41
N SER A 245 -0.61 -12.23 10.60
CA SER A 245 -1.66 -11.24 10.33
C SER A 245 -2.85 -11.85 9.61
N LEU A 246 -2.61 -12.69 8.60
CA LEU A 246 -3.66 -13.43 7.89
C LEU A 246 -4.42 -14.35 8.84
N PHE A 247 -3.71 -15.10 9.68
CA PHE A 247 -4.33 -15.97 10.69
C PHE A 247 -5.19 -15.16 11.67
N ALA A 248 -4.72 -14.00 12.13
CA ALA A 248 -5.49 -13.12 13.01
C ALA A 248 -6.77 -12.59 12.33
N VAL A 249 -6.71 -12.22 11.05
CA VAL A 249 -7.88 -11.80 10.26
C VAL A 249 -8.87 -12.95 10.11
N VAL A 250 -8.41 -14.14 9.73
CA VAL A 250 -9.26 -15.33 9.57
C VAL A 250 -9.90 -15.73 10.90
N ALA A 251 -9.12 -15.76 11.98
CA ALA A 251 -9.64 -16.04 13.32
C ALA A 251 -10.68 -15.01 13.75
N SER A 252 -10.43 -13.72 13.52
CA SER A 252 -11.40 -12.65 13.81
C SER A 252 -12.65 -12.79 12.96
N ALA A 253 -12.53 -13.15 11.68
CA ALA A 253 -13.67 -13.38 10.79
C ALA A 253 -14.50 -14.59 11.24
N ILE A 254 -13.87 -15.68 11.68
CA ILE A 254 -14.56 -16.85 12.24
C ILE A 254 -15.32 -16.46 13.51
N VAL A 255 -14.66 -15.77 14.46
CA VAL A 255 -15.30 -15.30 15.70
C VAL A 255 -16.49 -14.38 15.39
N LEU A 256 -16.33 -13.46 14.44
CA LEU A 256 -17.41 -12.56 14.01
C LEU A 256 -18.52 -13.29 13.25
N ALA A 257 -18.23 -14.38 12.54
CA ALA A 257 -19.24 -15.18 11.84
C ALA A 257 -20.15 -15.94 12.82
N PHE A 258 -19.65 -16.27 14.01
CA PHE A 258 -20.43 -16.89 15.10
C PHE A 258 -21.06 -15.87 16.06
N ALA A 259 -20.72 -14.58 15.94
CA ALA A 259 -21.39 -13.51 16.68
C ALA A 259 -22.60 -13.02 15.86
N GLU A 260 -23.82 -13.17 16.39
CA GLU A 260 -25.04 -12.70 15.70
C GLU A 260 -24.97 -11.19 15.41
N GLY A 261 -25.07 -10.84 14.13
CA GLY A 261 -25.29 -9.46 13.66
C GLY A 261 -24.57 -9.14 12.35
N TYR A 262 -25.32 -8.63 11.36
CA TYR A 262 -25.00 -7.87 10.13
C TYR A 262 -23.79 -8.27 9.24
N ARG A 263 -22.64 -8.65 9.82
CA ARG A 263 -21.44 -9.18 9.14
C ARG A 263 -21.59 -10.65 8.75
N SER A 264 -22.46 -11.39 9.44
CA SER A 264 -22.97 -12.70 9.05
C SER A 264 -23.62 -12.66 7.66
N ASP A 265 -24.37 -11.60 7.34
CA ASP A 265 -25.30 -11.60 6.21
C ASP A 265 -24.57 -11.52 4.86
N ARG A 266 -23.44 -10.81 4.77
CA ARG A 266 -22.62 -10.75 3.54
C ARG A 266 -21.83 -12.03 3.29
N VAL A 267 -21.36 -12.68 4.35
CA VAL A 267 -20.63 -13.96 4.25
C VAL A 267 -21.62 -15.10 3.98
N GLN A 268 -22.76 -15.10 4.67
CA GLN A 268 -23.82 -16.08 4.45
C GLN A 268 -24.49 -15.92 3.08
N SER A 269 -24.74 -14.69 2.60
CA SER A 269 -25.22 -14.49 1.22
C SER A 269 -24.17 -14.81 0.16
N TRP A 270 -22.87 -14.77 0.48
CA TRP A 270 -21.83 -15.26 -0.44
C TRP A 270 -21.75 -16.80 -0.46
N LEU A 271 -21.86 -17.45 0.70
CA LEU A 271 -21.87 -18.92 0.82
C LEU A 271 -23.17 -19.55 0.30
N ASN A 272 -24.30 -18.86 0.45
CA ASN A 272 -25.60 -19.26 -0.09
C ASN A 272 -26.27 -18.08 -0.83
N PRO A 273 -25.80 -17.75 -2.05
CA PRO A 273 -26.37 -16.66 -2.84
C PRO A 273 -27.82 -16.89 -3.26
N GLY A 274 -28.30 -18.14 -3.20
CA GLY A 274 -29.66 -18.55 -3.55
C GLY A 274 -30.71 -18.05 -2.55
N ALA A 275 -30.33 -17.91 -1.28
CA ALA A 275 -31.24 -17.56 -0.19
C ALA A 275 -31.51 -16.05 -0.06
N ASP A 276 -30.62 -15.21 -0.60
CA ASP A 276 -30.74 -13.75 -0.55
C ASP A 276 -31.23 -13.19 -1.90
N THR A 277 -32.55 -12.98 -2.00
CA THR A 277 -33.21 -12.57 -3.24
C THR A 277 -33.22 -11.07 -3.48
N GLN A 278 -32.84 -10.24 -2.49
CA GLN A 278 -32.90 -8.77 -2.59
C GLN A 278 -31.64 -8.04 -2.09
N GLY A 279 -30.70 -8.72 -1.42
CA GLY A 279 -29.50 -8.14 -0.84
C GLY A 279 -28.22 -8.30 -1.69
N SER A 280 -27.10 -8.59 -1.04
CA SER A 280 -25.80 -8.74 -1.70
C SER A 280 -25.73 -9.95 -2.64
N GLY A 281 -26.48 -11.03 -2.33
CA GLY A 281 -26.58 -12.20 -3.20
C GLY A 281 -27.23 -11.89 -4.55
N TYR A 282 -28.26 -11.04 -4.54
CA TYR A 282 -28.91 -10.52 -5.75
C TYR A 282 -27.95 -9.68 -6.59
N GLN A 283 -27.28 -8.69 -5.98
CA GLN A 283 -26.33 -7.81 -6.69
C GLN A 283 -25.19 -8.59 -7.36
N ALA A 284 -24.59 -9.55 -6.66
CA ALA A 284 -23.54 -10.39 -7.22
C ALA A 284 -24.03 -11.24 -8.40
N ARG A 285 -25.26 -11.74 -8.34
CA ARG A 285 -25.86 -12.53 -9.43
C ARG A 285 -26.13 -11.67 -10.67
N GLN A 286 -26.69 -10.48 -10.46
CA GLN A 286 -26.97 -9.56 -11.56
C GLN A 286 -25.71 -9.03 -12.23
N ALA A 287 -24.65 -8.80 -11.46
CA ALA A 287 -23.34 -8.46 -12.00
C ALA A 287 -22.80 -9.56 -12.93
N ARG A 288 -22.96 -10.84 -12.56
CA ARG A 288 -22.55 -11.97 -13.42
C ARG A 288 -23.41 -12.09 -14.68
N PHE A 289 -24.72 -11.84 -14.60
CA PHE A 289 -25.57 -11.84 -15.79
C PHE A 289 -25.22 -10.71 -16.75
N ALA A 290 -24.94 -9.51 -16.24
CA ALA A 290 -24.46 -8.40 -17.06
C ALA A 290 -23.16 -8.74 -17.80
N LEU A 291 -22.19 -9.36 -17.09
CA LEU A 291 -20.95 -9.84 -17.71
C LEU A 291 -21.20 -10.93 -18.78
N ALA A 292 -22.18 -11.80 -18.56
CA ALA A 292 -22.53 -12.85 -19.51
C ALA A 292 -23.19 -12.29 -20.79
N ASN A 293 -24.05 -11.26 -20.64
CA ASN A 293 -24.75 -10.63 -21.76
C ASN A 293 -23.78 -9.94 -22.74
N GLY A 294 -22.75 -9.27 -22.23
CA GLY A 294 -21.82 -8.51 -23.09
C GLY A 294 -20.96 -9.36 -24.04
N GLY A 295 -20.90 -10.68 -23.87
CA GLY A 295 -20.14 -11.56 -24.77
C GLY A 295 -18.69 -11.08 -25.01
N VAL A 296 -18.20 -11.21 -26.24
CA VAL A 296 -16.81 -10.81 -26.58
C VAL A 296 -16.67 -9.32 -26.86
N PHE A 297 -17.64 -8.72 -27.56
CA PHE A 297 -17.55 -7.37 -28.11
C PHE A 297 -18.40 -6.32 -27.37
N GLY A 298 -19.27 -6.75 -26.47
CA GLY A 298 -20.22 -5.90 -25.77
C GLY A 298 -21.48 -5.64 -26.58
N ASP A 299 -22.51 -5.17 -25.88
CA ASP A 299 -23.76 -4.71 -26.49
C ASP A 299 -23.64 -3.31 -27.12
N GLY A 300 -22.52 -2.63 -26.86
CA GLY A 300 -22.24 -1.27 -27.31
C GLY A 300 -22.32 -0.25 -26.18
N LEU A 301 -21.48 0.78 -26.26
CA LEU A 301 -21.45 1.88 -25.30
C LEU A 301 -22.82 2.53 -25.17
N GLY A 302 -23.32 2.61 -23.94
CA GLY A 302 -24.63 3.22 -23.68
C GLY A 302 -25.83 2.29 -23.93
N GLN A 303 -25.65 1.06 -24.40
CA GLN A 303 -26.75 0.15 -24.73
C GLN A 303 -26.98 -0.95 -23.68
N GLY A 304 -26.17 -1.01 -22.62
CA GLY A 304 -26.30 -2.02 -21.57
C GLY A 304 -27.66 -1.98 -20.88
N THR A 305 -28.21 -3.15 -20.57
CA THR A 305 -29.51 -3.30 -19.93
C THR A 305 -29.43 -3.29 -18.40
N ALA A 306 -28.28 -3.66 -17.81
CA ALA A 306 -28.14 -3.77 -16.35
C ALA A 306 -28.26 -2.43 -15.60
N LYS A 307 -28.11 -1.29 -16.30
CA LYS A 307 -28.25 0.06 -15.71
C LYS A 307 -29.69 0.52 -15.48
N TRP A 308 -30.70 -0.20 -15.99
CA TRP A 308 -32.13 0.13 -15.82
C TRP A 308 -32.69 -0.37 -14.47
N ASN A 309 -32.00 -0.02 -13.37
CA ASN A 309 -32.29 -0.47 -12.00
C ASN A 309 -32.24 -1.98 -11.76
N TYR A 310 -31.73 -2.76 -12.73
CA TYR A 310 -31.54 -4.21 -12.61
C TYR A 310 -30.31 -4.56 -11.76
N LEU A 311 -29.30 -3.67 -11.73
CA LEU A 311 -28.12 -3.79 -10.88
C LEU A 311 -28.00 -2.59 -9.91
N PRO A 312 -28.39 -2.75 -8.63
CA PRO A 312 -28.25 -1.69 -7.63
C PRO A 312 -26.79 -1.23 -7.49
N ASN A 313 -26.59 0.09 -7.34
CA ASN A 313 -25.26 0.71 -7.21
C ASN A 313 -24.29 0.44 -8.39
N ALA A 314 -24.80 0.17 -9.59
CA ALA A 314 -24.01 -0.09 -10.80
C ALA A 314 -22.96 0.99 -11.11
N HIS A 315 -23.27 2.27 -10.87
CA HIS A 315 -22.34 3.38 -11.13
C HIS A 315 -21.19 3.50 -10.12
N ASN A 316 -21.34 2.91 -8.92
CA ASN A 316 -20.34 2.93 -7.86
C ASN A 316 -19.57 1.60 -7.86
N ASP A 317 -20.11 0.59 -7.19
CA ASP A 317 -19.35 -0.59 -6.77
C ASP A 317 -19.38 -1.71 -7.82
N PHE A 318 -20.30 -1.66 -8.79
CA PHE A 318 -20.46 -2.68 -9.83
C PHE A 318 -20.18 -2.17 -11.25
N ILE A 319 -19.45 -1.07 -11.39
CA ILE A 319 -19.18 -0.46 -12.71
C ILE A 319 -18.41 -1.39 -13.65
N PHE A 320 -17.61 -2.31 -13.10
CA PHE A 320 -16.92 -3.34 -13.89
C PHE A 320 -17.90 -4.29 -14.62
N ALA A 321 -19.07 -4.57 -14.02
CA ALA A 321 -20.10 -5.38 -14.67
C ALA A 321 -20.68 -4.65 -15.90
N ILE A 322 -20.94 -3.35 -15.77
CA ILE A 322 -21.41 -2.49 -16.89
C ILE A 322 -20.35 -2.39 -17.98
N ILE A 323 -19.07 -2.29 -17.62
CA ILE A 323 -17.97 -2.32 -18.58
C ILE A 323 -17.95 -3.64 -19.36
N GLY A 324 -18.12 -4.77 -18.68
CA GLY A 324 -18.17 -6.07 -19.35
C GLY A 324 -19.43 -6.28 -20.19
N GLU A 325 -20.57 -5.69 -19.80
CA GLU A 325 -21.80 -5.71 -20.62
C GLU A 325 -21.66 -4.84 -21.88
N GLU A 326 -21.24 -3.58 -21.73
CA GLU A 326 -21.24 -2.61 -22.83
C GLU A 326 -20.04 -2.74 -23.77
N LEU A 327 -18.87 -3.14 -23.25
CA LEU A 327 -17.63 -3.26 -24.02
C LEU A 327 -17.15 -4.71 -24.17
N GLY A 328 -17.88 -5.67 -23.60
CA GLY A 328 -17.56 -7.09 -23.69
C GLY A 328 -16.27 -7.49 -22.99
N LEU A 329 -15.85 -8.72 -23.28
CA LEU A 329 -14.58 -9.27 -22.82
C LEU A 329 -13.38 -8.40 -23.25
N ILE A 330 -13.41 -7.80 -24.44
CA ILE A 330 -12.32 -6.96 -24.95
C ILE A 330 -12.16 -5.70 -24.08
N GLY A 331 -13.26 -5.01 -23.77
CA GLY A 331 -13.22 -3.85 -22.89
C GLY A 331 -12.79 -4.18 -21.47
N ALA A 332 -13.35 -5.25 -20.89
CA ALA A 332 -12.97 -5.73 -19.57
C ALA A 332 -11.47 -6.09 -19.50
N THR A 333 -10.96 -6.82 -20.49
CA THR A 333 -9.54 -7.19 -20.58
C THR A 333 -8.65 -5.97 -20.81
N GLY A 334 -9.09 -5.02 -21.65
CA GLY A 334 -8.40 -3.75 -21.88
C GLY A 334 -8.26 -2.92 -20.61
N LEU A 335 -9.32 -2.86 -19.80
CA LEU A 335 -9.28 -2.21 -18.49
C LEU A 335 -8.28 -2.90 -17.54
N LEU A 336 -8.31 -4.25 -17.47
CA LEU A 336 -7.34 -5.00 -16.67
C LEU A 336 -5.90 -4.78 -17.15
N ALA A 337 -5.69 -4.67 -18.47
CA ALA A 337 -4.40 -4.35 -19.05
C ALA A 337 -3.93 -2.93 -18.69
N LEU A 338 -4.83 -1.94 -18.63
CA LEU A 338 -4.49 -0.58 -18.15
C LEU A 338 -4.05 -0.60 -16.68
N PHE A 339 -4.75 -1.35 -15.81
CA PHE A 339 -4.29 -1.54 -14.44
C PHE A 339 -2.98 -2.35 -14.38
N GLY A 340 -2.76 -3.32 -15.27
CA GLY A 340 -1.48 -4.02 -15.42
C GLY A 340 -0.33 -3.06 -15.79
N LEU A 341 -0.59 -2.12 -16.70
CA LEU A 341 0.36 -1.08 -17.07
C LEU A 341 0.61 -0.09 -15.93
N PHE A 342 -0.44 0.27 -15.16
CA PHE A 342 -0.29 1.02 -13.91
C PHE A 342 0.62 0.29 -12.91
N ALA A 343 0.36 -0.99 -12.65
CA ALA A 343 1.15 -1.83 -11.74
C ALA A 343 2.61 -1.90 -12.17
N TYR A 344 2.85 -2.16 -13.46
CA TYR A 344 4.19 -2.17 -14.05
C TYR A 344 4.90 -0.82 -13.84
N THR A 345 4.22 0.28 -14.16
CA THR A 345 4.80 1.62 -14.09
C THR A 345 5.08 2.03 -12.64
N GLY A 346 4.15 1.82 -11.72
CA GLY A 346 4.33 2.12 -10.30
C GLY A 346 5.46 1.32 -9.65
N MET A 347 5.55 0.02 -9.97
CA MET A 347 6.67 -0.82 -9.49
C MET A 347 8.00 -0.46 -10.14
N ARG A 348 7.99 -0.03 -11.40
CA ARG A 348 9.16 0.49 -12.09
C ARG A 348 9.67 1.77 -11.43
N ILE A 349 8.79 2.72 -11.09
CA ILE A 349 9.13 3.94 -10.34
C ILE A 349 9.76 3.57 -9.00
N ALA A 350 9.14 2.65 -8.26
CA ALA A 350 9.67 2.21 -6.97
C ALA A 350 11.07 1.58 -7.10
N ARG A 351 11.30 0.71 -8.09
CA ARG A 351 12.60 0.04 -8.30
C ARG A 351 13.71 1.01 -8.71
N ARG A 352 13.38 2.06 -9.45
CA ARG A 352 14.33 3.08 -9.92
C ARG A 352 14.54 4.22 -8.92
N SER A 353 13.67 4.34 -7.92
CA SER A 353 13.80 5.36 -6.87
C SER A 353 15.00 5.08 -5.96
N VAL A 354 15.96 6.02 -5.92
CA VAL A 354 17.10 5.97 -4.99
C VAL A 354 16.68 6.43 -3.59
N ASP A 355 15.73 7.35 -3.50
CA ASP A 355 15.16 7.77 -2.22
C ASP A 355 14.32 6.63 -1.59
N PRO A 356 14.70 6.10 -0.41
CA PRO A 356 13.94 5.04 0.27
C PRO A 356 12.49 5.42 0.59
N PHE A 357 12.22 6.71 0.85
CA PHE A 357 10.87 7.20 1.11
C PHE A 357 9.98 7.10 -0.14
N LEU A 358 10.43 7.64 -1.27
CA LEU A 358 9.69 7.57 -2.54
C LEU A 358 9.55 6.14 -3.03
N ARG A 359 10.56 5.29 -2.80
CA ARG A 359 10.49 3.86 -3.12
C ARG A 359 9.37 3.16 -2.35
N LEU A 360 9.32 3.34 -1.03
CA LEU A 360 8.27 2.74 -0.18
C LEU A 360 6.89 3.30 -0.51
N LEU A 361 6.77 4.63 -0.66
CA LEU A 361 5.51 5.28 -0.99
C LEU A 361 4.97 4.79 -2.34
N SER A 362 5.82 4.74 -3.37
CA SER A 362 5.41 4.33 -4.71
C SER A 362 4.98 2.87 -4.75
N ALA A 363 5.77 1.97 -4.15
CA ALA A 363 5.44 0.55 -4.11
C ALA A 363 4.15 0.28 -3.32
N THR A 364 3.99 0.91 -2.15
CA THR A 364 2.82 0.74 -1.30
C THR A 364 1.55 1.28 -1.97
N THR A 365 1.62 2.49 -2.55
CA THR A 365 0.46 3.10 -3.21
C THR A 365 0.03 2.28 -4.44
N THR A 366 1.02 1.77 -5.20
CA THR A 366 0.75 0.88 -6.33
C THR A 366 0.03 -0.39 -5.87
N LEU A 367 0.55 -1.05 -4.82
CA LEU A 367 -0.09 -2.23 -4.24
C LEU A 367 -1.49 -1.94 -3.71
N TRP A 368 -1.69 -0.80 -3.06
CA TRP A 368 -2.99 -0.40 -2.52
C TRP A 368 -4.04 -0.26 -3.62
N LEU A 369 -3.77 0.52 -4.66
CA LEU A 369 -4.71 0.74 -5.76
C LEU A 369 -4.98 -0.54 -6.56
N ILE A 370 -3.93 -1.35 -6.79
CA ILE A 370 -4.08 -2.66 -7.44
C ILE A 370 -4.87 -3.64 -6.57
N GLY A 371 -4.64 -3.65 -5.26
CA GLY A 371 -5.38 -4.48 -4.32
C GLY A 371 -6.87 -4.12 -4.29
N GLN A 372 -7.21 -2.83 -4.31
CA GLN A 372 -8.60 -2.38 -4.43
C GLN A 372 -9.24 -2.84 -5.75
N MET A 373 -8.53 -2.67 -6.87
CA MET A 373 -8.99 -3.15 -8.18
C MET A 373 -9.25 -4.66 -8.17
N PHE A 374 -8.30 -5.47 -7.66
CA PHE A 374 -8.47 -6.92 -7.57
C PHE A 374 -9.65 -7.33 -6.70
N ILE A 375 -9.87 -6.64 -5.58
CA ILE A 375 -11.02 -6.93 -4.71
C ILE A 375 -12.33 -6.57 -5.43
N ASN A 376 -12.39 -5.39 -6.05
CA ASN A 376 -13.56 -4.94 -6.80
C ASN A 376 -13.94 -5.93 -7.90
N VAL A 377 -13.01 -6.19 -8.83
CA VAL A 377 -13.20 -7.13 -9.92
C VAL A 377 -13.52 -8.52 -9.36
N GLY A 378 -12.81 -8.95 -8.32
CA GLY A 378 -12.97 -10.26 -7.69
C GLY A 378 -14.38 -10.51 -7.18
N TYR A 379 -15.04 -9.55 -6.53
CA TYR A 379 -16.45 -9.77 -6.12
C TYR A 379 -17.44 -9.60 -7.26
N VAL A 380 -17.12 -8.80 -8.30
CA VAL A 380 -18.00 -8.63 -9.47
C VAL A 380 -18.07 -9.92 -10.30
N VAL A 381 -16.93 -10.61 -10.51
CA VAL A 381 -16.92 -11.95 -11.13
C VAL A 381 -17.35 -13.04 -10.12
N GLY A 382 -17.40 -12.68 -8.84
CA GLY A 382 -17.89 -13.51 -7.74
C GLY A 382 -16.91 -14.54 -7.20
N LEU A 383 -15.61 -14.26 -7.28
CA LEU A 383 -14.53 -14.94 -6.57
C LEU A 383 -14.41 -14.49 -5.10
N LEU A 384 -14.90 -13.30 -4.77
CA LEU A 384 -14.85 -12.69 -3.44
C LEU A 384 -16.26 -12.25 -2.98
N PRO A 385 -16.49 -12.09 -1.66
CA PRO A 385 -17.73 -11.50 -1.16
C PRO A 385 -17.83 -10.00 -1.51
N VAL A 386 -19.06 -9.49 -1.65
CA VAL A 386 -19.32 -8.08 -1.99
C VAL A 386 -18.83 -7.16 -0.87
N THR A 387 -17.75 -6.43 -1.13
CA THR A 387 -17.12 -5.53 -0.13
C THR A 387 -17.60 -4.08 -0.23
N GLY A 388 -18.13 -3.65 -1.39
CA GLY A 388 -18.53 -2.26 -1.64
C GLY A 388 -17.34 -1.32 -1.87
N LEU A 389 -16.21 -1.86 -2.34
CA LEU A 389 -15.03 -1.08 -2.69
C LEU A 389 -15.15 -0.54 -4.11
N GLN A 390 -15.00 0.78 -4.28
CA GLN A 390 -14.98 1.39 -5.61
C GLN A 390 -13.76 0.95 -6.42
N LEU A 391 -13.93 0.89 -7.74
CA LEU A 391 -12.84 0.70 -8.69
C LEU A 391 -12.09 2.03 -8.86
N PRO A 392 -10.79 2.12 -8.53
CA PRO A 392 -10.07 3.38 -8.52
C PRO A 392 -10.06 4.07 -9.89
N LEU A 393 -10.26 5.39 -9.93
CA LEU A 393 -10.37 6.26 -11.13
C LEU A 393 -11.55 5.98 -12.07
N ILE A 394 -12.24 4.85 -11.92
CA ILE A 394 -13.30 4.40 -12.82
C ILE A 394 -14.68 4.64 -12.22
N SER A 395 -14.92 4.13 -11.01
CA SER A 395 -16.21 4.21 -10.32
C SER A 395 -16.60 5.64 -9.94
N ALA A 396 -17.90 5.90 -9.84
CA ALA A 396 -18.40 7.10 -9.18
C ALA A 396 -18.05 7.03 -7.69
N GLY A 397 -17.33 8.05 -7.21
CA GLY A 397 -16.69 7.98 -5.89
C GLY A 397 -16.53 9.30 -5.16
N GLY A 398 -17.03 10.41 -5.74
CA GLY A 398 -16.93 11.73 -5.14
C GLY A 398 -15.51 12.08 -4.67
N SER A 399 -15.33 12.20 -3.35
CA SER A 399 -14.02 12.47 -2.75
C SER A 399 -12.95 11.40 -3.05
N SER A 400 -13.33 10.13 -3.26
CA SER A 400 -12.41 9.03 -3.61
C SER A 400 -11.73 9.25 -4.96
N GLN A 401 -12.45 9.83 -5.93
CA GLN A 401 -11.87 10.21 -7.24
C GLN A 401 -10.78 11.26 -7.06
N ALA A 402 -11.05 12.29 -6.25
CA ALA A 402 -10.11 13.38 -6.01
C ALA A 402 -8.88 12.93 -5.21
N THR A 403 -9.07 12.09 -4.18
CA THR A 403 -7.96 11.55 -3.38
C THR A 403 -7.10 10.58 -4.19
N THR A 404 -7.71 9.76 -5.05
CA THR A 404 -6.95 8.89 -5.96
C THR A 404 -6.13 9.70 -6.95
N LEU A 405 -6.70 10.75 -7.56
CA LEU A 405 -5.95 11.66 -8.44
C LEU A 405 -4.82 12.38 -7.70
N LEU A 406 -5.02 12.79 -6.45
CA LEU A 406 -3.93 13.32 -5.61
C LEU A 406 -2.79 12.30 -5.48
N MET A 407 -3.09 11.02 -5.22
CA MET A 407 -2.08 9.96 -5.14
C MET A 407 -1.37 9.70 -6.47
N MET A 408 -2.08 9.75 -7.58
CA MET A 408 -1.47 9.66 -8.91
C MET A 408 -0.51 10.84 -9.17
N GLY A 409 -0.84 12.02 -8.67
CA GLY A 409 0.05 13.20 -8.70
C GLY A 409 1.32 12.98 -7.89
N LEU A 410 1.23 12.36 -6.72
CA LEU A 410 2.40 11.98 -5.91
C LEU A 410 3.26 10.89 -6.58
N LEU A 411 2.65 9.88 -7.22
CA LEU A 411 3.39 8.88 -8.00
C LEU A 411 4.11 9.51 -9.20
N THR A 412 3.45 10.46 -9.86
CA THR A 412 4.04 11.23 -10.97
C THR A 412 5.19 12.11 -10.49
N ASN A 413 5.05 12.73 -9.30
CA ASN A 413 6.15 13.45 -8.65
C ASN A 413 7.34 12.51 -8.36
N ALA A 414 7.08 11.29 -7.85
CA ALA A 414 8.11 10.30 -7.59
C ALA A 414 8.84 9.86 -8.88
N ALA A 415 8.12 9.70 -10.00
CA ALA A 415 8.71 9.37 -11.30
C ALA A 415 9.71 10.44 -11.79
N ARG A 416 9.47 11.73 -11.50
CA ARG A 416 10.41 12.83 -11.81
C ARG A 416 11.68 12.81 -10.95
N HIS A 417 11.65 12.12 -9.82
CA HIS A 417 12.79 11.97 -8.90
C HIS A 417 13.58 10.67 -9.13
N GLU A 418 13.33 9.94 -10.22
CA GLU A 418 14.24 8.88 -10.67
C GLU A 418 15.61 9.49 -11.05
N PRO A 419 16.75 8.82 -10.81
CA PRO A 419 18.08 9.38 -11.09
C PRO A 419 18.27 9.83 -12.55
N ASP A 420 17.87 8.97 -13.49
CA ASP A 420 17.95 9.23 -14.93
C ASP A 420 17.04 10.41 -15.31
N ALA A 421 15.89 10.54 -14.65
CA ALA A 421 14.93 11.60 -14.84
C ALA A 421 15.49 12.95 -14.38
N VAL A 422 16.03 13.00 -13.17
CA VAL A 422 16.68 14.20 -12.60
C VAL A 422 17.87 14.62 -13.45
N ALA A 423 18.71 13.68 -13.89
CA ALA A 423 19.85 13.97 -14.76
C ALA A 423 19.42 14.56 -16.11
N ALA A 424 18.39 13.99 -16.74
CA ALA A 424 17.88 14.48 -18.02
C ALA A 424 17.29 15.91 -17.90
N LEU A 425 16.47 16.17 -16.88
CA LEU A 425 15.85 17.48 -16.67
C LEU A 425 16.88 18.56 -16.34
N ARG A 426 17.92 18.22 -15.56
CA ARG A 426 19.01 19.16 -15.23
C ARG A 426 19.97 19.39 -16.39
N ALA A 427 20.13 18.42 -17.29
CA ALA A 427 20.91 18.58 -18.52
C ALA A 427 20.19 19.42 -19.59
N GLY A 428 19.02 20.00 -19.29
CA GLY A 428 18.25 20.82 -20.23
C GLY A 428 17.59 20.01 -21.34
N ARG A 429 17.39 18.68 -21.17
CA ARG A 429 16.55 17.93 -22.10
C ARG A 429 15.11 18.39 -21.93
N ASP A 430 14.66 19.18 -22.90
CA ASP A 430 13.34 19.76 -22.94
C ASP A 430 12.23 18.70 -22.98
N ASP A 431 11.59 18.51 -21.84
CA ASP A 431 10.33 17.77 -21.78
C ASP A 431 9.16 18.73 -21.99
N ARG A 432 8.36 18.48 -23.03
CA ARG A 432 7.24 19.35 -23.42
C ARG A 432 6.16 19.42 -22.33
N VAL A 433 5.91 18.32 -21.64
CA VAL A 433 4.89 18.23 -20.59
C VAL A 433 5.36 18.98 -19.36
N ASP A 434 6.62 18.82 -18.97
CA ASP A 434 7.25 19.53 -17.85
C ASP A 434 7.23 21.06 -18.06
N ARG A 435 7.49 21.52 -19.29
CA ARG A 435 7.39 22.93 -19.70
C ARG A 435 5.95 23.43 -19.68
N LEU A 436 5.00 22.68 -20.25
CA LEU A 436 3.58 23.02 -20.27
C LEU A 436 3.03 23.18 -18.85
N LEU A 437 3.39 22.25 -17.96
CA LEU A 437 2.96 22.24 -16.57
C LEU A 437 3.82 23.14 -15.65
N ARG A 438 4.82 23.84 -16.21
CA ARG A 438 5.74 24.77 -15.52
C ARG A 438 6.32 24.18 -14.22
N LEU A 439 6.74 22.92 -14.27
CA LEU A 439 7.08 22.16 -13.06
C LEU A 439 8.46 22.59 -12.50
N PRO A 440 8.61 22.64 -11.16
CA PRO A 440 9.90 22.93 -10.54
C PRO A 440 10.88 21.78 -10.83
N LEU A 441 12.15 22.12 -11.02
CA LEU A 441 13.22 21.14 -11.21
C LEU A 441 13.33 20.23 -9.97
N PRO A 442 13.38 18.89 -10.16
CA PRO A 442 13.51 17.97 -9.04
C PRO A 442 14.87 18.11 -8.36
N GLU A 443 14.87 17.95 -7.04
CA GLU A 443 16.07 17.95 -6.21
C GLU A 443 16.67 16.52 -6.21
N PRO A 444 17.99 16.35 -6.46
CA PRO A 444 18.64 15.05 -6.37
C PRO A 444 18.60 14.60 -4.92
N TYR A 445 18.35 13.32 -4.72
CA TYR A 445 18.43 12.74 -3.39
C TYR A 445 19.89 12.76 -2.91
N VAL A 446 20.13 13.44 -1.78
CA VAL A 446 21.43 13.42 -1.09
C VAL A 446 21.28 12.56 0.16
N PRO A 447 22.00 11.42 0.26
CA PRO A 447 21.97 10.61 1.47
C PRO A 447 22.55 11.42 2.66
N PRO A 448 22.02 11.25 3.89
CA PRO A 448 22.55 11.92 5.07
C PRO A 448 24.06 11.66 5.25
N ARG A 449 24.78 12.67 5.77
CA ARG A 449 26.25 12.63 5.94
C ARG A 449 26.76 11.40 6.68
N LEU A 450 25.98 10.88 7.63
CA LEU A 450 26.31 9.67 8.39
C LEU A 450 26.39 8.43 7.49
N ASP A 451 25.55 8.33 6.47
CA ASP A 451 25.57 7.22 5.52
C ASP A 451 26.79 7.28 4.62
N LEU A 452 27.19 8.47 4.18
CA LEU A 452 28.40 8.68 3.38
C LEU A 452 29.69 8.32 4.16
N VAL A 453 29.78 8.75 5.43
CA VAL A 453 30.90 8.38 6.30
C VAL A 453 30.92 6.86 6.51
N ARG A 454 29.76 6.24 6.66
CA ARG A 454 29.62 4.80 6.89
C ARG A 454 29.89 3.95 5.65
N GLU A 455 29.51 4.39 4.45
CA GLU A 455 29.91 3.76 3.19
C GLU A 455 31.43 3.81 3.03
N ARG A 456 32.06 4.96 3.33
CA ARG A 456 33.53 5.06 3.36
C ARG A 456 34.16 4.09 4.35
N LEU A 457 33.60 3.93 5.55
CA LEU A 457 34.09 2.97 6.54
C LEU A 457 33.89 1.51 6.09
N SER A 458 32.76 1.20 5.47
CA SER A 458 32.45 -0.14 4.95
C SER A 458 33.33 -0.50 3.76
N ALA A 459 33.54 0.45 2.85
CA ALA A 459 34.48 0.34 1.73
C ALA A 459 35.93 0.18 2.22
N LYS A 460 36.33 0.94 3.26
CA LYS A 460 37.64 0.80 3.90
C LYS A 460 37.81 -0.56 4.60
N LYS A 461 36.73 -1.12 5.18
CA LYS A 461 36.74 -2.46 5.78
C LYS A 461 36.80 -3.57 4.72
N ALA A 462 36.12 -3.41 3.59
CA ALA A 462 36.19 -4.33 2.46
C ALA A 462 37.58 -4.27 1.77
N SER A 463 38.13 -3.07 1.60
CA SER A 463 39.49 -2.84 1.10
C SER A 463 40.56 -3.38 2.04
N GLY A 464 40.40 -3.23 3.37
CA GLY A 464 41.33 -3.75 4.37
C GLY A 464 41.30 -5.27 4.56
N SER A 465 40.33 -5.97 3.93
CA SER A 465 40.27 -7.43 3.88
C SER A 465 40.99 -8.01 2.67
N ALA A 466 41.33 -7.20 1.66
CA ALA A 466 42.20 -7.58 0.57
C ALA A 466 43.65 -7.26 0.98
N THR A 467 44.49 -8.29 1.07
CA THR A 467 45.94 -8.22 1.30
C THR A 467 46.39 -8.02 2.75
N ARG A 468 46.26 -9.09 3.57
CA ARG A 468 47.35 -9.41 4.52
C ARG A 468 48.32 -10.34 3.79
N PRO A 469 49.56 -9.91 3.47
CA PRO A 469 50.55 -10.83 2.94
C PRO A 469 50.83 -11.90 4.01
N ALA A 470 50.79 -13.17 3.59
CA ALA A 470 51.05 -14.31 4.44
C ALA A 470 52.43 -14.15 5.11
N LYS A 471 52.47 -14.20 6.45
CA LYS A 471 53.73 -14.29 7.20
C LYS A 471 54.51 -15.50 6.68
N ALA A 472 55.72 -15.24 6.18
CA ALA A 472 56.66 -16.27 5.73
C ALA A 472 56.88 -17.31 6.84
N LYS A 473 56.68 -18.58 6.50
CA LYS A 473 56.94 -19.73 7.36
C LYS A 473 58.44 -19.80 7.68
N ALA A 474 58.77 -19.90 8.96
CA ALA A 474 60.12 -20.17 9.44
C ALA A 474 60.61 -21.56 8.99
N LYS A 475 61.90 -21.66 8.62
CA LYS A 475 62.60 -22.88 8.21
C LYS A 475 62.62 -23.95 9.33
N PRO A 476 62.58 -25.26 9.00
CA PRO A 476 62.74 -26.32 9.99
C PRO A 476 64.22 -26.55 10.35
N LYS A 477 64.49 -26.76 11.64
CA LYS A 477 65.80 -27.15 12.20
C LYS A 477 66.04 -28.65 12.01
N ALA A 478 67.26 -29.00 11.63
CA ALA A 478 67.74 -30.37 11.43
C ALA A 478 67.78 -31.17 12.75
N ALA A 479 67.54 -32.47 12.64
CA ALA A 479 67.58 -33.45 13.72
C ALA A 479 69.02 -33.91 14.06
N PRO A 480 69.26 -34.41 15.28
CA PRO A 480 70.27 -35.43 15.52
C PRO A 480 69.63 -36.78 15.87
N ARG A 481 70.17 -37.85 15.26
CA ARG A 481 69.97 -39.25 15.66
C ARG A 481 71.02 -39.60 16.71
N SER A 482 70.63 -40.26 17.81
CA SER A 482 71.26 -41.51 18.26
C SER A 482 70.55 -42.05 19.49
N ALA A 483 70.21 -43.34 19.42
CA ALA A 483 69.59 -44.15 20.46
C ALA A 483 70.57 -44.53 21.58
N LYS A 484 70.04 -44.83 22.78
CA LYS A 484 70.58 -45.84 23.69
C LYS A 484 69.51 -46.36 24.68
N ALA A 485 69.21 -47.66 24.49
CA ALA A 485 68.91 -48.74 25.45
C ALA A 485 68.16 -48.49 26.79
N LYS A 486 67.11 -49.30 26.97
CA LYS A 486 66.50 -49.85 28.22
C LYS A 486 67.44 -50.96 28.83
N PRO A 487 67.18 -51.66 29.97
CA PRO A 487 65.97 -51.78 30.82
C PRO A 487 66.16 -51.96 32.37
N ASP A 488 65.02 -52.15 33.05
CA ASP A 488 64.72 -53.10 34.16
C ASP A 488 64.84 -52.81 35.68
N ALA A 489 63.69 -53.13 36.32
CA ALA A 489 63.46 -53.90 37.56
C ALA A 489 63.65 -53.29 38.97
N ARG A 490 62.52 -53.24 39.72
CA ARG A 490 62.26 -53.90 41.04
C ARG A 490 61.01 -53.25 41.68
N ALA A 491 59.87 -53.91 41.81
CA ALA A 491 59.50 -55.01 42.70
C ALA A 491 59.03 -54.57 44.11
N ARG A 492 57.84 -55.10 44.47
CA ARG A 492 57.35 -55.52 45.80
C ARG A 492 56.43 -54.58 46.62
N THR A 493 55.14 -55.00 46.66
CA THR A 493 54.29 -55.37 47.84
C THR A 493 54.25 -54.41 49.03
N ARG A 494 53.11 -54.12 49.66
CA ARG A 494 52.20 -55.08 50.33
C ARG A 494 50.92 -54.38 50.80
N ALA A 495 49.86 -55.17 50.85
CA ALA A 495 48.51 -54.88 51.32
C ALA A 495 48.39 -54.49 52.81
N THR A 496 47.29 -53.84 53.18
CA THR A 496 46.36 -54.34 54.23
C THR A 496 44.99 -53.67 54.18
N ALA A 497 43.97 -54.48 54.38
CA ALA A 497 42.55 -54.17 54.48
C ALA A 497 42.15 -53.65 55.89
N GLY A 498 40.95 -53.08 56.04
CA GLY A 498 40.33 -52.99 57.37
C GLY A 498 39.18 -51.99 57.56
N ARG A 499 37.95 -52.42 57.22
CA ARG A 499 36.68 -52.31 57.96
C ARG A 499 36.26 -51.04 58.77
N VAL A 500 35.05 -50.57 58.41
CA VAL A 500 33.79 -50.45 59.22
C VAL A 500 33.61 -49.31 60.22
N ALA A 501 32.58 -48.51 59.91
CA ALA A 501 31.51 -47.87 60.71
C ALA A 501 31.68 -47.60 62.22
N GLY A 502 31.28 -46.38 62.61
CA GLY A 502 30.95 -46.01 63.98
C GLY A 502 30.31 -44.63 64.05
N ARG A 503 29.16 -44.54 64.70
CA ARG A 503 28.18 -43.44 64.74
C ARG A 503 28.33 -42.62 66.03
N ALA A 504 27.70 -41.42 66.01
CA ALA A 504 27.15 -40.64 67.13
C ALA A 504 28.09 -39.62 67.83
N ASN A 505 27.64 -38.56 68.51
CA ASN A 505 26.46 -37.68 68.55
C ASN A 505 26.63 -36.84 69.85
N SER A 506 26.41 -35.52 69.85
CA SER A 506 25.92 -34.68 70.99
C SER A 506 26.23 -33.20 70.68
N ARG A 507 25.25 -32.28 70.56
CA ARG A 507 24.22 -31.71 71.48
C ARG A 507 24.74 -30.61 72.41
N THR A 508 24.20 -29.40 72.23
CA THR A 508 23.58 -28.46 73.22
C THR A 508 23.49 -27.07 72.54
N GLY A 509 22.47 -26.21 72.64
CA GLY A 509 21.13 -26.22 73.27
C GLY A 509 20.50 -24.81 73.14
N ALA A 510 19.16 -24.74 73.08
CA ALA A 510 18.25 -23.64 73.57
C ALA A 510 18.38 -22.21 72.96
N GLN A 511 17.38 -21.32 72.82
CA GLN A 511 15.99 -21.21 73.28
C GLN A 511 15.31 -19.95 72.65
N THR A 512 13.99 -20.01 72.44
CA THR A 512 12.93 -18.96 72.61
C THR A 512 12.96 -17.57 71.94
N ALA A 513 11.95 -17.34 71.09
CA ALA A 513 10.81 -16.41 71.22
C ALA A 513 10.95 -14.93 71.69
N ARG A 514 10.22 -14.08 70.93
CA ARG A 514 9.30 -12.98 71.35
C ARG A 514 9.84 -11.55 71.62
N THR A 515 9.26 -10.64 70.81
CA THR A 515 8.72 -9.28 71.12
C THR A 515 9.61 -8.06 71.40
N ALA A 516 9.26 -7.00 70.65
CA ALA A 516 8.96 -5.64 71.07
C ALA A 516 10.09 -4.60 71.26
N GLY A 517 9.76 -3.37 70.83
CA GLY A 517 10.33 -2.12 71.34
C GLY A 517 10.90 -1.22 70.25
N LYS A 518 10.11 -0.35 69.61
CA LYS A 518 9.85 1.06 70.02
C LYS A 518 11.06 1.99 69.87
N THR A 519 10.90 2.97 68.95
CA THR A 519 10.87 4.43 69.19
C THR A 519 12.25 5.10 69.04
N THR A 520 12.41 6.31 68.49
CA THR A 520 11.54 7.50 68.52
C THR A 520 12.08 8.60 67.61
N ARG A 521 11.15 9.39 67.03
CA ARG A 521 11.12 10.88 66.87
C ARG A 521 12.27 11.59 66.13
N ALA A 522 12.12 12.75 65.52
CA ALA A 522 11.06 13.72 65.14
C ALA A 522 11.85 14.81 64.38
N GLY A 523 11.34 15.67 63.49
CA GLY A 523 9.99 16.13 63.16
C GLY A 523 10.09 17.63 62.87
N HIS A 524 9.32 18.15 61.92
CA HIS A 524 8.54 19.38 62.14
C HIS A 524 7.43 19.55 61.12
N ARG A 525 6.23 19.76 61.66
CA ARG A 525 4.97 20.16 61.02
C ARG A 525 4.91 21.68 60.89
N THR A 526 3.97 22.18 60.08
CA THR A 526 2.80 22.95 60.57
C THR A 526 1.67 22.88 59.55
N ALA A 527 0.44 23.03 60.04
CA ALA A 527 -0.83 22.81 59.37
C ALA A 527 -1.83 23.92 59.71
N ASP A 528 -2.76 24.18 58.78
CA ASP A 528 -4.20 24.52 58.94
C ASP A 528 -4.60 25.91 59.52
N PRO A 529 -5.90 26.32 59.60
CA PRO A 529 -7.12 26.12 58.75
C PRO A 529 -7.89 27.45 58.47
N GLY A 530 -9.02 27.39 57.72
CA GLY A 530 -10.07 28.42 57.87
C GLY A 530 -11.26 28.40 56.88
N ALA A 531 -12.43 27.99 57.36
CA ALA A 531 -13.73 28.01 56.66
C ALA A 531 -14.56 29.28 56.98
N ARG A 532 -15.51 29.68 56.09
CA ARG A 532 -16.96 29.96 56.37
C ARG A 532 -17.71 30.82 55.32
N ARG A 533 -18.85 30.28 54.88
CA ARG A 533 -20.26 30.81 54.81
C ARG A 533 -20.72 31.95 53.86
N ARG A 534 -21.76 31.56 53.07
CA ARG A 534 -23.13 32.11 52.85
C ARG A 534 -23.40 33.57 52.38
N SER A 535 -24.17 33.69 51.29
CA SER A 535 -25.49 34.38 51.14
C SER A 535 -25.94 34.23 49.66
N GLN A 536 -27.08 33.61 49.29
CA GLN A 536 -28.51 34.02 49.35
C GLN A 536 -28.90 35.28 48.55
N GLN A 537 -29.44 35.04 47.32
CA GLN A 537 -30.71 35.55 46.71
C GLN A 537 -30.98 37.08 46.59
N PRO A 538 -32.08 37.55 45.92
CA PRO A 538 -32.61 37.30 44.57
C PRO A 538 -33.12 38.62 43.89
N GLY A 539 -33.71 38.54 42.68
CA GLY A 539 -34.63 39.57 42.15
C GLY A 539 -34.53 39.75 40.63
N SER A 540 -35.44 39.22 39.80
CA SER A 540 -36.83 39.63 39.56
C SER A 540 -36.98 40.99 38.87
N SER A 541 -37.37 40.98 37.59
CA SER A 541 -38.54 41.69 37.02
C SER A 541 -38.42 41.68 35.48
N ARG A 542 -39.29 41.00 34.74
CA ARG A 542 -40.69 41.30 34.37
C ARG A 542 -40.84 42.42 33.34
N ARG A 543 -41.63 42.07 32.31
CA ARG A 543 -42.43 42.89 31.38
C ARG A 543 -41.70 43.42 30.15
N SER A 544 -42.29 43.49 28.97
CA SER A 544 -43.56 43.00 28.43
C SER A 544 -43.55 43.38 26.94
N ALA A 545 -44.27 42.60 26.13
CA ALA A 545 -45.05 42.96 24.96
C ALA A 545 -44.60 44.14 24.07
N VAL A 546 -44.59 43.93 22.74
CA VAL A 546 -45.74 44.25 21.89
C VAL A 546 -45.64 43.48 20.57
N ARG A 547 -46.82 43.08 20.11
CA ARG A 547 -47.22 42.24 18.99
C ARG A 547 -47.69 43.15 17.84
N TYR A 548 -47.38 42.80 16.60
CA TYR A 548 -48.18 42.95 15.35
C TYR A 548 -47.36 42.21 14.26
N GLY A 549 -47.86 41.32 13.40
CA GLY A 549 -49.22 40.94 13.02
C GLY A 549 -49.22 40.66 11.51
N ALA A 550 -50.08 39.72 11.08
CA ALA A 550 -50.41 39.29 9.72
C ALA A 550 -49.45 38.26 9.08
N ASP A 551 -49.76 36.97 9.07
CA ASP A 551 -50.83 36.25 8.35
C ASP A 551 -50.53 36.03 6.86
N GLN A 552 -50.19 34.79 6.52
CA GLN A 552 -50.94 34.04 5.49
C GLN A 552 -50.78 32.53 5.72
N GLN A 553 -51.87 31.95 6.22
CA GLN A 553 -52.44 30.62 5.88
C GLN A 553 -52.20 30.24 4.41
N SER A 554 -52.24 29.00 3.94
CA SER A 554 -52.58 27.66 4.44
C SER A 554 -52.39 26.76 3.21
N GLN A 555 -51.93 25.53 3.39
CA GLN A 555 -52.63 24.32 2.91
C GLN A 555 -51.69 23.12 3.04
N GLY A 556 -51.99 22.29 4.03
CA GLY A 556 -51.54 20.91 4.06
C GLY A 556 -52.52 20.03 3.28
N HIS A 557 -51.99 19.02 2.61
CA HIS A 557 -52.75 17.83 2.28
C HIS A 557 -51.97 16.59 2.71
N ARG A 558 -52.56 15.89 3.67
CA ARG A 558 -52.27 14.48 3.99
C ARG A 558 -53.29 13.60 3.27
N ALA A 559 -52.80 12.39 2.97
CA ALA A 559 -53.50 11.13 2.75
C ALA A 559 -54.12 10.88 1.37
N ARG A 560 -53.64 9.82 0.70
CA ARG A 560 -54.44 8.62 0.38
C ARG A 560 -53.53 7.41 0.13
N ALA A 561 -53.78 6.37 0.91
CA ALA A 561 -53.42 5.00 0.58
C ALA A 561 -54.36 4.48 -0.51
N LEU A 562 -53.85 3.68 -1.45
CA LEU A 562 -54.66 2.83 -2.31
C LEU A 562 -53.97 1.48 -2.47
N GLU A 563 -54.61 0.46 -1.88
CA GLU A 563 -54.49 -0.94 -2.24
C GLU A 563 -54.98 -1.18 -3.67
N GLY A 564 -54.25 -2.06 -4.37
CA GLY A 564 -54.83 -3.15 -5.15
C GLY A 564 -55.56 -2.81 -6.46
N GLN A 565 -54.97 -3.22 -7.59
CA GLN A 565 -55.71 -4.04 -8.56
C GLN A 565 -54.77 -4.83 -9.49
N ARG A 566 -55.14 -6.10 -9.63
CA ARG A 566 -54.63 -7.11 -10.57
C ARG A 566 -55.01 -6.75 -12.02
N TYR A 567 -54.23 -7.33 -12.94
CA TYR A 567 -54.58 -7.93 -14.25
C TYR A 567 -53.71 -7.43 -15.41
N GLY A 568 -53.17 -8.39 -16.17
CA GLY A 568 -52.48 -8.21 -17.44
C GLY A 568 -51.22 -9.02 -17.52
#